data_AF-A0A4Q2XLA3-F1
#
_entry.id   AF-A0A4Q2XLA3-F1
#
_cell.length_a   1.000
_cell.length_b   1.000
_cell.length_c   1.000
_cell.angle_alpha   90.00
_cell.angle_beta   90.00
_cell.angle_gamma   90.00
#
_symmetry.space_group_name_H-M   'P 1'
#
loop_
_entity.id
_entity.type
_entity.pdbx_description
1 polymer ?
#
loop_
_entity_poly.entity_id
_entity_poly.type
_entity_poly.pdbx_seq_one_letter_code
_entity_poly.pdbx_strand_id
1 'polypeptide(L)'
;FHGKTVYLASPNEVFRAEVRDDGSFGPLEMIIHDLPDAGQHNTRTVQIGPNQKLYIGVGSTCNECGETNPENATILQASLDGKTRSIFAAGLRDPVGWGWHPVTGELWEVDHGIDWLGDEIPPEEVNKLEKGKFYGWPYVYADNQLNPRLDPVGGLLKSDWLESSTPMVLGYKAHAAPMQMSFYNGAQFPKEYAGDAFVSMRGSWNRKKPVGYEVVRIKFRDGQAVSIEPFVTGFVTAEGEKGRLCGNAVSQNGSLLFSDDRNGVIYRVSYTGSKERAKPVPVPSEAMEKQNATSFGVPLAMERVESSAKDQLKVTSPSFENGEPIPAVYLEYFQGNSFPLEWSGVPDSAKSLVLIMEDRDAKAPATPVVHWVAWNIPPAIGGLRP
;
A
#
# COMPACT_ATOMS: atom_id res chain seq x y z
N PHE A 1 11.58 -2.54 -13.14
CA PHE A 1 11.98 -3.09 -14.45
C PHE A 1 11.32 -4.45 -14.67
N HIS A 2 10.95 -4.79 -15.91
CA HIS A 2 10.46 -6.09 -16.38
C HIS A 2 11.17 -6.46 -17.69
N GLY A 3 12.16 -7.35 -17.66
CA GLY A 3 13.00 -7.57 -18.84
C GLY A 3 13.62 -6.25 -19.33
N LYS A 4 13.33 -5.84 -20.57
CA LYS A 4 13.75 -4.56 -21.16
C LYS A 4 12.72 -3.43 -20.97
N THR A 5 11.77 -3.54 -20.04
CA THR A 5 10.79 -2.47 -19.78
C THR A 5 11.06 -1.80 -18.43
N VAL A 6 11.08 -0.48 -18.41
CA VAL A 6 11.08 0.33 -17.18
C VAL A 6 9.68 0.85 -16.91
N TYR A 7 9.32 0.95 -15.63
CA TYR A 7 8.09 1.58 -15.15
C TYR A 7 8.49 2.80 -14.34
N LEU A 8 7.84 3.93 -14.58
CA LEU A 8 8.11 5.22 -13.97
C LEU A 8 6.79 5.79 -13.50
N ALA A 9 6.78 6.52 -12.39
CA ALA A 9 5.58 7.16 -11.88
C ALA A 9 5.81 8.65 -11.64
N SER A 10 4.79 9.44 -12.02
CA SER A 10 4.55 10.78 -11.51
C SER A 10 3.55 10.68 -10.35
N PRO A 11 3.19 11.78 -9.67
CA PRO A 11 2.18 11.74 -8.60
C PRO A 11 0.84 11.12 -9.03
N ASN A 12 0.41 11.33 -10.28
CA ASN A 12 -0.91 10.91 -10.77
C ASN A 12 -0.85 9.86 -11.88
N GLU A 13 0.32 9.58 -12.45
CA GLU A 13 0.42 8.78 -13.66
C GLU A 13 1.50 7.70 -13.51
N VAL A 14 1.31 6.60 -14.24
CA VAL A 14 2.35 5.59 -14.44
C VAL A 14 2.63 5.46 -15.92
N PHE A 15 3.91 5.45 -16.25
CA PHE A 15 4.44 5.25 -17.58
C PHE A 15 5.24 3.96 -17.66
N ARG A 16 5.32 3.39 -18.86
CA ARG A 16 6.33 2.39 -19.20
C ARG A 16 7.10 2.80 -20.44
N ALA A 17 8.33 2.29 -20.55
CA ALA A 17 9.14 2.46 -21.75
C ALA A 17 10.10 1.28 -21.94
N GLU A 18 10.50 1.04 -23.18
CA GLU A 18 11.61 0.14 -23.49
C GLU A 18 12.94 0.75 -23.01
N VAL A 19 13.81 -0.06 -22.43
CA VAL A 19 15.19 0.25 -22.09
C VAL A 19 16.05 -0.27 -23.23
N ARG A 20 16.69 0.65 -23.96
CA ARG A 20 17.58 0.31 -25.06
C ARG A 20 18.92 -0.19 -24.55
N ASP A 21 19.71 -0.81 -25.43
CA ASP A 21 21.01 -1.39 -25.07
C ASP A 21 22.04 -0.36 -24.58
N ASP A 22 21.87 0.92 -24.94
CA ASP A 22 22.69 2.03 -24.45
C ASP A 22 22.21 2.60 -23.09
N GLY A 23 21.15 2.04 -22.51
CA GLY A 23 20.53 2.47 -21.26
C GLY A 23 19.53 3.63 -21.40
N SER A 24 19.35 4.19 -22.60
CA SER A 24 18.33 5.20 -22.85
C SER A 24 16.92 4.60 -22.87
N PHE A 25 15.91 5.43 -22.61
CA PHE A 25 14.50 5.01 -22.66
C PHE A 25 13.87 5.32 -24.02
N GLY A 26 13.04 4.38 -24.47
CA GLY A 26 12.07 4.55 -25.55
C GLY A 26 11.06 5.67 -25.28
N PRO A 27 10.15 5.94 -26.23
CA PRO A 27 8.98 6.78 -25.96
C PRO A 27 8.23 6.30 -24.72
N LEU A 28 7.80 7.24 -23.86
CA LEU A 28 6.98 6.92 -22.70
C LEU A 28 5.56 6.60 -23.17
N GLU A 29 5.05 5.45 -22.75
CA GLU A 29 3.65 5.06 -22.87
C GLU A 29 2.99 5.22 -21.49
N MET A 30 2.01 6.12 -21.38
CA MET A 30 1.20 6.26 -20.17
C MET A 30 0.24 5.08 -20.08
N ILE A 31 0.27 4.36 -18.96
CA ILE A 31 -0.56 3.17 -18.71
C ILE A 31 -1.59 3.39 -17.58
N ILE A 32 -1.35 4.36 -16.71
CA ILE A 32 -2.29 4.83 -15.67
C ILE A 32 -2.23 6.35 -15.67
N HIS A 33 -3.38 7.01 -15.58
CA HIS A 33 -3.49 8.47 -15.69
C HIS A 33 -4.33 9.13 -14.58
N ASP A 34 -4.76 8.33 -13.61
CA ASP A 34 -5.79 8.67 -12.64
C ASP A 34 -5.45 8.14 -11.23
N LEU A 35 -4.16 8.02 -10.89
CA LEU A 35 -3.78 7.79 -9.49
C LEU A 35 -4.29 8.95 -8.63
N PRO A 36 -4.71 8.68 -7.38
CA PRO A 36 -5.31 9.68 -6.52
C PRO A 36 -4.34 10.83 -6.24
N ASP A 37 -4.92 11.99 -5.93
CA ASP A 37 -4.14 13.18 -5.60
C ASP A 37 -3.21 12.93 -4.42
N ALA A 38 -2.00 13.44 -4.55
CA ALA A 38 -0.89 13.18 -3.64
C ALA A 38 -0.95 13.99 -2.34
N GLY A 39 -1.54 15.19 -2.36
CA GLY A 39 -1.44 16.12 -1.25
C GLY A 39 0.01 16.28 -0.76
N GLN A 40 0.23 16.01 0.54
CA GLN A 40 1.54 16.09 1.18
C GLN A 40 2.55 15.03 0.66
N HIS A 41 2.11 13.82 0.33
CA HIS A 41 3.00 12.69 0.00
C HIS A 41 2.86 12.28 -1.48
N ASN A 42 3.71 12.88 -2.32
CA ASN A 42 3.63 12.80 -3.78
C ASN A 42 4.53 11.78 -4.46
N THR A 43 5.29 11.01 -3.68
CA THR A 43 6.11 9.94 -4.23
C THR A 43 5.25 8.73 -4.56
N ARG A 44 5.66 7.97 -5.58
CA ARG A 44 5.01 6.73 -6.01
C ARG A 44 6.09 5.68 -6.24
N THR A 45 6.37 4.88 -5.21
CA THR A 45 7.28 3.73 -5.40
C THR A 45 6.58 2.71 -6.26
N VAL A 46 7.24 2.26 -7.34
CA VAL A 46 6.69 1.27 -8.26
C VAL A 46 7.64 0.10 -8.41
N GLN A 47 7.13 -1.11 -8.17
CA GLN A 47 7.87 -2.35 -8.43
C GLN A 47 6.97 -3.41 -9.04
N ILE A 48 7.58 -4.44 -9.59
CA ILE A 48 6.87 -5.59 -10.12
C ILE A 48 6.97 -6.69 -9.09
N GLY A 49 5.80 -7.18 -8.67
CA GLY A 49 5.71 -8.30 -7.75
C GLY A 49 6.03 -9.63 -8.43
N PRO A 50 6.29 -10.68 -7.65
CA PRO A 50 6.67 -11.99 -8.19
C PRO A 50 5.55 -12.68 -9.01
N ASN A 51 4.30 -12.19 -8.96
CA ASN A 51 3.16 -12.59 -9.82
C ASN A 51 3.15 -11.91 -11.18
N GLN A 52 4.16 -11.12 -11.53
CA GLN A 52 4.11 -10.29 -12.74
C GLN A 52 2.96 -9.27 -12.72
N LYS A 53 2.67 -8.70 -11.55
CA LYS A 53 1.79 -7.53 -11.41
C LYS A 53 2.58 -6.31 -10.97
N LEU A 54 2.05 -5.14 -11.29
CA LEU A 54 2.61 -3.87 -10.86
C LEU A 54 2.11 -3.54 -9.45
N TYR A 55 2.99 -3.08 -8.57
CA TYR A 55 2.67 -2.62 -7.23
C TYR A 55 3.10 -1.16 -7.08
N ILE A 56 2.21 -0.32 -6.55
CA ILE A 56 2.35 1.14 -6.53
C ILE A 56 2.06 1.62 -5.10
N GLY A 57 3.03 2.24 -4.45
CA GLY A 57 2.81 2.93 -3.17
C GLY A 57 2.12 4.27 -3.40
N VAL A 58 1.10 4.57 -2.59
CA VAL A 58 0.36 5.83 -2.60
C VAL A 58 0.30 6.35 -1.16
N GLY A 59 0.98 7.46 -0.90
CA GLY A 59 0.98 8.11 0.41
C GLY A 59 -0.33 8.80 0.76
N SER A 60 -0.43 9.24 2.01
CA SER A 60 -1.55 10.01 2.54
C SER A 60 -1.55 11.45 2.01
N THR A 61 -2.72 12.10 2.04
CA THR A 61 -2.85 13.47 1.52
C THR A 61 -2.34 14.54 2.48
N CYS A 62 -1.99 14.17 3.70
CA CYS A 62 -1.81 15.11 4.82
C CYS A 62 -0.90 14.52 5.91
N ASN A 63 -0.56 15.32 6.91
CA ASN A 63 0.17 14.82 8.07
C ASN A 63 -0.65 13.89 8.99
N GLU A 64 -1.95 14.14 9.15
CA GLU A 64 -2.82 13.45 10.12
C GLU A 64 -4.29 13.76 9.79
N CYS A 65 -4.92 12.95 8.93
CA CYS A 65 -6.31 13.11 8.53
C CYS A 65 -6.89 11.81 7.98
N GLY A 66 -8.22 11.72 7.96
CA GLY A 66 -8.89 10.67 7.21
C GLY A 66 -8.81 10.94 5.71
N GLU A 67 -8.56 9.89 4.93
CA GLU A 67 -8.47 10.01 3.47
C GLU A 67 -9.84 10.14 2.82
N THR A 68 -9.92 11.00 1.80
CA THR A 68 -11.16 11.18 1.01
C THR A 68 -11.24 10.22 -0.18
N ASN A 69 -10.09 9.73 -0.65
CA ASN A 69 -10.00 8.69 -1.66
C ASN A 69 -9.46 7.40 -1.01
N PRO A 70 -10.14 6.25 -1.16
CA PRO A 70 -9.71 4.99 -0.55
C PRO A 70 -8.37 4.46 -1.08
N GLU A 71 -7.88 4.94 -2.23
CA GLU A 71 -6.57 4.55 -2.77
C GLU A 71 -5.39 5.31 -2.13
N ASN A 72 -5.64 6.35 -1.33
CA ASN A 72 -4.60 7.04 -0.56
C ASN A 72 -4.21 6.25 0.69
N ALA A 73 -2.95 6.42 1.11
CA ALA A 73 -2.38 5.67 2.24
C ALA A 73 -2.43 4.13 2.02
N THR A 74 -2.05 3.69 0.82
CA THR A 74 -2.13 2.28 0.39
C THR A 74 -0.93 1.81 -0.42
N ILE A 75 -0.82 0.50 -0.58
CA ILE A 75 -0.17 -0.11 -1.74
C ILE A 75 -1.26 -0.63 -2.67
N LEU A 76 -1.24 -0.19 -3.93
CA LEU A 76 -2.09 -0.69 -5.01
C LEU A 76 -1.40 -1.84 -5.74
N GLN A 77 -2.19 -2.78 -6.26
CA GLN A 77 -1.77 -3.83 -7.19
C GLN A 77 -2.51 -3.60 -8.53
N ALA A 78 -1.77 -3.57 -9.64
CA ALA A 78 -2.30 -3.35 -10.97
C ALA A 78 -1.79 -4.37 -12.01
N SER A 79 -2.50 -4.52 -13.13
CA SER A 79 -1.96 -5.23 -14.30
C SER A 79 -0.78 -4.47 -14.91
N LEU A 80 0.13 -5.17 -15.58
CA LEU A 80 1.31 -4.54 -16.20
C LEU A 80 0.97 -3.54 -17.33
N ASP A 81 -0.24 -3.62 -17.88
CA ASP A 81 -0.77 -2.66 -18.84
C ASP A 81 -1.61 -1.55 -18.18
N GLY A 82 -1.72 -1.52 -16.85
CA GLY A 82 -2.42 -0.50 -16.07
C GLY A 82 -3.95 -0.54 -16.13
N LYS A 83 -4.55 -1.45 -16.92
CA LYS A 83 -6.01 -1.49 -17.15
C LYS A 83 -6.85 -1.91 -15.95
N THR A 84 -6.24 -2.61 -15.00
CA THR A 84 -6.91 -3.05 -13.78
C THR A 84 -6.06 -2.69 -12.59
N ARG A 85 -6.68 -2.23 -11.50
CA ARG A 85 -6.02 -2.06 -10.20
C ARG A 85 -6.97 -2.31 -9.04
N SER A 86 -6.39 -2.64 -7.90
CA SER A 86 -7.08 -2.84 -6.63
C SER A 86 -6.15 -2.50 -5.48
N ILE A 87 -6.71 -2.14 -4.31
CA ILE A 87 -5.93 -1.96 -3.09
C ILE A 87 -5.38 -3.33 -2.64
N PHE A 88 -4.06 -3.40 -2.45
CA PHE A 88 -3.39 -4.57 -1.89
C PHE A 88 -3.36 -4.49 -0.36
N ALA A 89 -2.90 -3.38 0.21
CA ALA A 89 -2.87 -3.12 1.65
C ALA A 89 -3.18 -1.64 1.90
N ALA A 90 -3.86 -1.32 3.00
CA ALA A 90 -4.31 0.03 3.31
C ALA A 90 -3.94 0.45 4.73
N GLY A 91 -4.08 1.74 5.04
CA GLY A 91 -3.76 2.27 6.35
C GLY A 91 -2.26 2.44 6.57
N LEU A 92 -1.52 2.80 5.52
CA LEU A 92 -0.08 3.06 5.52
C LEU A 92 0.14 4.55 5.22
N ARG A 93 0.72 5.32 6.13
CA ARG A 93 0.83 6.78 5.99
C ARG A 93 1.56 7.19 4.72
N ASP A 94 2.76 6.70 4.50
CA ASP A 94 3.59 7.02 3.33
C ASP A 94 4.49 5.83 2.97
N PRO A 95 3.95 4.81 2.28
CA PRO A 95 4.65 3.55 2.01
C PRO A 95 5.65 3.71 0.85
N VAL A 96 6.73 4.44 1.10
CA VAL A 96 7.81 4.66 0.12
C VAL A 96 8.75 3.46 0.08
N GLY A 97 9.09 2.90 1.25
CA GLY A 97 10.16 1.91 1.38
C GLY A 97 9.66 0.49 1.55
N TRP A 98 9.58 -0.28 0.46
CA TRP A 98 9.13 -1.67 0.52
C TRP A 98 9.85 -2.59 -0.45
N GLY A 99 9.73 -3.90 -0.22
CA GLY A 99 10.35 -4.92 -1.05
C GLY A 99 9.88 -6.33 -0.71
N TRP A 100 10.21 -7.28 -1.60
CA TRP A 100 9.82 -8.68 -1.47
C TRP A 100 10.92 -9.51 -0.84
N HIS A 101 10.61 -10.24 0.24
CA HIS A 101 11.56 -11.10 0.92
C HIS A 101 12.03 -12.22 -0.04
N PRO A 102 13.35 -12.40 -0.26
CA PRO A 102 13.87 -13.21 -1.36
C PRO A 102 13.74 -14.72 -1.14
N VAL A 103 13.36 -15.17 0.05
CA VAL A 103 13.16 -16.59 0.37
C VAL A 103 11.68 -16.92 0.53
N THR A 104 10.87 -15.99 1.06
CA THR A 104 9.46 -16.27 1.37
C THR A 104 8.52 -15.70 0.32
N GLY A 105 8.94 -14.69 -0.44
CA GLY A 105 8.07 -13.98 -1.38
C GLY A 105 7.07 -13.05 -0.71
N GLU A 106 7.22 -12.78 0.58
CA GLU A 106 6.32 -11.90 1.34
C GLU A 106 6.70 -10.44 1.14
N LEU A 107 5.70 -9.55 1.12
CA LEU A 107 5.91 -8.12 1.00
C LEU A 107 6.21 -7.53 2.38
N TRP A 108 7.30 -6.78 2.47
CA TRP A 108 7.68 -6.03 3.66
C TRP A 108 7.80 -4.57 3.32
N GLU A 109 7.46 -3.71 4.27
CA GLU A 109 7.37 -2.27 4.11
C GLU A 109 7.90 -1.56 5.36
N VAL A 110 8.36 -0.32 5.18
CA VAL A 110 8.82 0.58 6.24
C VAL A 110 8.14 1.93 6.08
N ASP A 111 7.20 2.22 6.98
CA ASP A 111 6.28 3.36 6.88
C ASP A 111 6.77 4.57 7.67
N HIS A 112 6.33 5.76 7.24
CA HIS A 112 6.60 7.01 7.96
C HIS A 112 5.61 7.20 9.10
N GLY A 113 6.12 7.66 10.24
CA GLY A 113 5.31 8.10 11.38
C GLY A 113 4.60 9.45 11.18
N ILE A 114 3.59 9.73 12.02
CA ILE A 114 2.92 11.05 12.12
C ILE A 114 3.91 12.11 12.62
N ASP A 115 4.01 13.26 11.96
CA ASP A 115 5.04 14.26 12.27
C ASP A 115 4.84 14.85 13.68
N TRP A 116 3.67 15.42 13.95
CA TRP A 116 3.54 16.37 15.07
C TRP A 116 3.34 15.74 16.45
N LEU A 117 3.38 14.42 16.63
CA LEU A 117 3.10 13.76 17.93
C LEU A 117 4.22 13.91 18.96
N GLY A 118 5.45 14.21 18.54
CA GLY A 118 6.58 14.55 19.41
C GLY A 118 7.91 14.02 18.88
N ASP A 119 9.02 14.38 19.52
CA ASP A 119 10.38 14.03 19.04
C ASP A 119 10.68 12.52 19.00
N GLU A 120 9.98 11.73 19.81
CA GLU A 120 10.28 10.30 20.00
C GLU A 120 9.11 9.38 19.59
N ILE A 121 7.99 9.96 19.13
CA ILE A 121 6.81 9.21 18.69
C ILE A 121 6.16 9.87 17.46
N PRO A 122 5.49 9.08 16.62
CA PRO A 122 5.49 7.62 16.60
C PRO A 122 6.78 7.07 15.98
N PRO A 123 7.14 5.80 16.23
CA PRO A 123 8.25 5.16 15.54
C PRO A 123 7.99 5.09 14.03
N GLU A 124 9.05 4.94 13.23
CA GLU A 124 8.88 4.41 11.86
C GLU A 124 8.55 2.93 11.97
N GLU A 125 7.67 2.42 11.10
CA GLU A 125 7.05 1.11 11.30
C GLU A 125 7.54 0.12 10.26
N VAL A 126 8.08 -1.03 10.68
CA VAL A 126 8.33 -2.15 9.77
C VAL A 126 7.10 -3.04 9.77
N ASN A 127 6.49 -3.20 8.60
CA ASN A 127 5.26 -3.95 8.41
C ASN A 127 5.47 -5.16 7.50
N LYS A 128 4.84 -6.29 7.85
CA LYS A 128 4.63 -7.40 6.93
C LYS A 128 3.30 -7.19 6.24
N LEU A 129 3.33 -6.83 4.96
CA LEU A 129 2.12 -6.49 4.22
C LEU A 129 1.43 -7.74 3.69
N GLU A 130 0.16 -7.88 4.05
CA GLU A 130 -0.73 -8.92 3.60
C GLU A 130 -1.92 -8.33 2.85
N LYS A 131 -2.31 -9.00 1.79
CA LYS A 131 -3.43 -8.59 0.95
C LYS A 131 -4.69 -8.38 1.81
N GLY A 132 -5.37 -7.25 1.64
CA GLY A 132 -6.63 -6.89 2.30
C GLY A 132 -6.50 -6.46 3.77
N LYS A 133 -5.29 -6.42 4.34
CA LYS A 133 -5.07 -5.95 5.70
C LYS A 133 -5.00 -4.42 5.76
N PHE A 134 -5.33 -3.91 6.95
CA PHE A 134 -5.30 -2.52 7.31
C PHE A 134 -4.23 -2.27 8.40
N TYR A 135 -3.44 -1.21 8.29
CA TYR A 135 -2.25 -0.95 9.13
C TYR A 135 -2.38 0.29 10.03
N GLY A 136 -3.61 0.74 10.27
CA GLY A 136 -3.94 1.64 11.38
C GLY A 136 -4.04 3.12 11.06
N TRP A 137 -3.33 3.63 10.06
CA TRP A 137 -3.42 5.04 9.68
C TRP A 137 -4.86 5.50 9.45
N PRO A 138 -5.28 6.69 9.91
CA PRO A 138 -4.53 7.65 10.74
C PRO A 138 -4.77 7.50 12.25
N TYR A 139 -5.58 6.53 12.69
CA TYR A 139 -6.14 6.49 14.04
C TYR A 139 -5.39 5.56 15.00
N VAL A 140 -4.65 4.60 14.47
CA VAL A 140 -3.85 3.62 15.21
C VAL A 140 -2.44 3.63 14.60
N TYR A 141 -1.42 3.57 15.45
CA TYR A 141 -0.03 3.53 15.01
C TYR A 141 0.79 2.57 15.89
N ALA A 142 1.95 2.18 15.41
CA ALA A 142 2.92 1.34 16.09
C ALA A 142 2.31 0.04 16.65
N ASP A 143 2.69 -0.33 17.87
CA ASP A 143 2.09 -1.45 18.59
C ASP A 143 0.81 -0.97 19.30
N ASN A 144 -0.28 -0.95 18.53
CA ASN A 144 -1.65 -0.75 19.01
C ASN A 144 -1.88 0.56 19.77
N GLN A 145 -1.12 1.62 19.44
CA GLN A 145 -1.28 2.93 20.06
C GLN A 145 -2.38 3.72 19.36
N LEU A 146 -3.23 4.37 20.15
CA LEU A 146 -4.30 5.23 19.61
C LEU A 146 -3.78 6.64 19.37
N ASN A 147 -4.10 7.19 18.21
CA ASN A 147 -3.84 8.59 17.90
C ASN A 147 -4.61 9.50 18.88
N PRO A 148 -3.93 10.33 19.69
CA PRO A 148 -4.60 11.18 20.68
C PRO A 148 -5.26 12.44 20.10
N ARG A 149 -4.97 12.79 18.83
CA ARG A 149 -5.40 14.07 18.23
C ARG A 149 -6.55 13.95 17.25
N LEU A 150 -6.81 12.74 16.76
CA LEU A 150 -7.83 12.49 15.76
C LEU A 150 -8.80 11.43 16.26
N ASP A 151 -10.10 11.67 16.10
CA ASP A 151 -11.15 10.69 16.36
C ASP A 151 -11.76 10.21 15.04
N PRO A 152 -12.12 8.92 14.94
CA PRO A 152 -12.83 8.41 13.78
C PRO A 152 -14.13 9.14 13.49
N VAL A 153 -14.46 9.24 12.21
CA VAL A 153 -15.72 9.81 11.74
C VAL A 153 -16.78 8.71 11.53
N GLY A 154 -18.03 9.11 11.32
CA GLY A 154 -19.10 8.16 10.95
C GLY A 154 -19.64 7.30 12.09
N GLY A 155 -19.38 7.67 13.35
CA GLY A 155 -19.87 6.94 14.52
C GLY A 155 -18.98 5.76 14.95
N LEU A 156 -17.88 5.52 14.25
CA LEU A 156 -16.85 4.55 14.65
C LEU A 156 -16.09 5.05 15.89
N LEU A 157 -15.68 4.12 16.73
CA LEU A 157 -14.82 4.35 17.89
C LEU A 157 -13.37 3.99 17.54
N LYS A 158 -12.43 4.54 18.30
CA LYS A 158 -11.01 4.16 18.22
C LYS A 158 -10.79 2.66 18.49
N SER A 159 -11.64 2.03 19.28
CA SER A 159 -11.62 0.58 19.51
C SER A 159 -11.92 -0.21 18.24
N ASP A 160 -12.87 0.25 17.42
CA ASP A 160 -13.28 -0.44 16.20
C ASP A 160 -12.16 -0.40 15.15
N TRP A 161 -11.47 0.76 15.08
CA TRP A 161 -10.27 0.92 14.27
C TRP A 161 -9.12 0.05 14.77
N LEU A 162 -8.91 0.00 16.08
CA LEU A 162 -7.88 -0.85 16.68
C LEU A 162 -8.12 -2.33 16.36
N GLU A 163 -9.34 -2.82 16.49
CA GLU A 163 -9.70 -4.20 16.16
C GLU A 163 -9.44 -4.55 14.68
N SER A 164 -9.61 -3.58 13.79
CA SER A 164 -9.39 -3.73 12.35
C SER A 164 -7.93 -3.58 11.92
N SER A 165 -7.07 -3.07 12.80
CA SER A 165 -5.68 -2.72 12.50
C SER A 165 -4.71 -3.87 12.72
N THR A 166 -3.67 -3.91 11.89
CA THR A 166 -2.53 -4.80 12.03
C THR A 166 -1.38 -3.98 12.62
N PRO A 167 -0.86 -4.31 13.82
CA PRO A 167 0.22 -3.56 14.43
C PRO A 167 1.54 -3.76 13.70
N MET A 168 2.46 -2.80 13.88
CA MET A 168 3.81 -2.93 13.36
C MET A 168 4.51 -4.19 13.87
N VAL A 169 5.44 -4.71 13.07
CA VAL A 169 6.28 -5.85 13.47
C VAL A 169 7.48 -5.38 14.28
N LEU A 170 8.13 -4.29 13.85
CA LEU A 170 9.24 -3.63 14.55
C LEU A 170 9.11 -2.13 14.39
N GLY A 171 9.55 -1.38 15.41
CA GLY A 171 9.68 0.07 15.32
C GLY A 171 11.14 0.51 15.11
N TYR A 172 11.34 1.60 14.39
CA TYR A 172 12.60 2.34 14.35
C TYR A 172 12.43 3.76 14.93
N LYS A 173 13.56 4.47 15.09
CA LYS A 173 13.59 5.83 15.66
C LYS A 173 12.59 6.74 14.93
N ALA A 174 11.71 7.39 15.69
CA ALA A 174 10.77 8.38 15.16
C ALA A 174 11.47 9.42 14.27
N HIS A 175 10.84 9.76 13.14
CA HIS A 175 11.32 10.75 12.17
C HIS A 175 12.59 10.36 11.42
N ALA A 176 13.05 9.11 11.44
CA ALA A 176 14.19 8.68 10.65
C ALA A 176 13.94 8.73 9.12
N ALA A 177 12.68 8.80 8.69
CA ALA A 177 12.21 8.97 7.32
C ALA A 177 12.70 7.89 6.35
N PRO A 178 12.16 6.65 6.42
CA PRO A 178 12.56 5.53 5.56
C PRO A 178 12.20 5.78 4.09
N MET A 179 13.13 5.63 3.16
CA MET A 179 12.86 5.93 1.73
C MET A 179 12.78 4.67 0.87
N GLN A 180 13.91 4.01 0.63
CA GLN A 180 13.94 2.78 -0.16
C GLN A 180 14.37 1.62 0.72
N MET A 181 13.69 0.49 0.54
CA MET A 181 14.11 -0.79 1.09
C MET A 181 14.53 -1.73 -0.05
N SER A 182 15.62 -2.48 0.16
CA SER A 182 16.05 -3.56 -0.71
C SER A 182 16.52 -4.75 0.11
N PHE A 183 16.00 -5.94 -0.21
CA PHE A 183 16.54 -7.18 0.33
C PHE A 183 17.89 -7.53 -0.30
N TYR A 184 18.81 -8.02 0.52
CA TYR A 184 20.10 -8.49 0.09
C TYR A 184 20.00 -9.91 -0.47
N ASN A 185 19.97 -9.98 -1.80
CA ASN A 185 20.01 -11.22 -2.56
C ASN A 185 21.35 -11.41 -3.31
N GLY A 186 22.35 -10.57 -3.02
CA GLY A 186 23.71 -10.70 -3.53
C GLY A 186 24.51 -11.74 -2.73
N ALA A 187 25.75 -11.98 -3.16
CA ALA A 187 26.67 -12.89 -2.48
C ALA A 187 28.06 -12.29 -2.22
N GLN A 188 28.19 -10.98 -2.42
CA GLN A 188 29.45 -10.30 -2.14
C GLN A 188 29.63 -10.11 -0.64
N PHE A 189 28.59 -9.75 0.10
CA PHE A 189 28.63 -9.60 1.55
C PHE A 189 28.65 -10.97 2.22
N PRO A 190 29.12 -11.05 3.49
CA PRO A 190 29.08 -12.27 4.27
C PRO A 190 27.70 -12.94 4.30
N LYS A 191 27.67 -14.26 4.38
CA LYS A 191 26.45 -15.08 4.21
C LYS A 191 25.32 -14.70 5.18
N GLU A 192 25.65 -14.19 6.36
CA GLU A 192 24.68 -13.74 7.35
C GLU A 192 23.84 -12.54 6.91
N TYR A 193 24.25 -11.79 5.86
CA TYR A 193 23.47 -10.71 5.25
C TYR A 193 22.45 -11.22 4.23
N ALA A 194 22.58 -12.45 3.73
CA ALA A 194 21.66 -12.99 2.75
C ALA A 194 20.24 -13.08 3.32
N GLY A 195 19.28 -12.46 2.64
CA GLY A 195 17.89 -12.40 3.08
C GLY A 195 17.55 -11.26 4.05
N ASP A 196 18.55 -10.50 4.53
CA ASP A 196 18.29 -9.29 5.31
C ASP A 196 17.93 -8.11 4.39
N ALA A 197 17.32 -7.05 4.93
CA ALA A 197 16.98 -5.85 4.16
C ALA A 197 17.87 -4.66 4.54
N PHE A 198 18.14 -3.79 3.57
CA PHE A 198 18.76 -2.50 3.77
C PHE A 198 17.75 -1.38 3.53
N VAL A 199 17.71 -0.41 4.43
CA VAL A 199 16.80 0.74 4.33
C VAL A 199 17.60 2.04 4.41
N SER A 200 17.36 2.92 3.45
CA SER A 200 17.93 4.27 3.47
C SER A 200 17.04 5.16 4.34
N MET A 201 17.57 5.64 5.46
CA MET A 201 16.90 6.60 6.34
C MET A 201 17.30 8.02 5.91
N ARG A 202 16.35 8.78 5.38
CA ARG A 202 16.58 10.13 4.83
C ARG A 202 16.95 11.15 5.90
N GLY A 203 16.45 10.93 7.10
CA GLY A 203 16.72 11.73 8.27
C GLY A 203 15.66 12.78 8.58
N SER A 204 15.55 13.04 9.88
CA SER A 204 14.49 13.83 10.49
C SER A 204 14.56 15.30 10.10
N TRP A 205 13.40 15.85 9.77
CA TRP A 205 13.18 17.30 9.71
C TRP A 205 12.38 17.79 10.93
N ASN A 206 11.50 16.95 11.50
CA ASN A 206 10.60 17.28 12.59
C ASN A 206 11.04 16.71 13.95
N ARG A 207 12.33 16.85 14.29
CA ARG A 207 12.89 16.42 15.58
C ARG A 207 14.00 17.37 16.00
N LYS A 208 14.10 17.70 17.29
CA LYS A 208 15.10 18.66 17.78
C LYS A 208 16.54 18.14 17.65
N LYS A 209 16.76 16.86 17.95
CA LYS A 209 18.03 16.18 17.73
C LYS A 209 17.91 15.36 16.43
N PRO A 210 18.73 15.60 15.40
CA PRO A 210 18.64 14.84 14.16
C PRO A 210 18.85 13.34 14.35
N VAL A 211 18.01 12.52 13.72
CA VAL A 211 18.14 11.04 13.62
C VAL A 211 17.85 10.57 12.20
N GLY A 212 18.11 9.28 11.93
CA GLY A 212 18.17 8.76 10.57
C GLY A 212 19.52 9.13 9.95
N TYR A 213 19.52 9.64 8.72
CA TYR A 213 20.77 10.00 8.02
C TYR A 213 21.76 8.82 7.98
N GLU A 214 21.25 7.63 7.71
CA GLU A 214 22.00 6.38 7.78
C GLU A 214 21.36 5.32 6.89
N VAL A 215 22.16 4.35 6.44
CA VAL A 215 21.61 3.08 5.95
C VAL A 215 21.55 2.15 7.14
N VAL A 216 20.37 1.57 7.39
CA VAL A 216 20.18 0.53 8.40
C VAL A 216 20.02 -0.83 7.74
N ARG A 217 20.31 -1.88 8.51
CA ARG A 217 20.02 -3.27 8.17
C ARG A 217 18.90 -3.78 9.06
N ILE A 218 17.83 -4.28 8.45
CA ILE A 218 16.81 -5.08 9.13
C ILE A 218 17.21 -6.54 9.00
N LYS A 219 17.41 -7.21 10.13
CA LYS A 219 17.79 -8.62 10.18
C LYS A 219 16.55 -9.50 10.13
N PHE A 220 16.62 -10.52 9.30
CA PHE A 220 15.57 -11.52 9.13
C PHE A 220 16.03 -12.88 9.62
N ARG A 221 15.15 -13.59 10.31
CA ARG A 221 15.35 -14.99 10.73
C ARG A 221 14.07 -15.74 10.41
N ASP A 222 14.20 -16.83 9.67
CA ASP A 222 13.06 -17.67 9.25
C ASP A 222 11.94 -16.86 8.57
N GLY A 223 12.31 -15.88 7.74
CA GLY A 223 11.37 -15.00 7.02
C GLY A 223 10.81 -13.84 7.83
N GLN A 224 11.18 -13.72 9.12
CA GLN A 224 10.64 -12.74 10.04
C GLN A 224 11.67 -11.67 10.39
N ALA A 225 11.28 -10.39 10.37
CA ALA A 225 12.10 -9.29 10.86
C ALA A 225 12.27 -9.40 12.39
N VAL A 226 13.52 -9.34 12.88
CA VAL A 226 13.83 -9.53 14.31
C VAL A 226 14.58 -8.37 14.97
N SER A 227 15.29 -7.54 14.21
CA SER A 227 16.02 -6.39 14.77
C SER A 227 16.49 -5.44 13.66
N ILE A 228 16.74 -4.18 14.02
CA ILE A 228 17.28 -3.15 13.13
C ILE A 228 18.61 -2.66 13.69
N GLU A 229 19.67 -2.65 12.88
CA GLU A 229 21.00 -2.18 13.27
C GLU A 229 21.57 -1.17 12.25
N PRO A 230 22.34 -0.14 12.68
CA PRO A 230 23.04 0.75 11.75
C PRO A 230 24.01 -0.03 10.86
N PHE A 231 24.09 0.36 9.58
CA PHE A 231 25.00 -0.25 8.60
C PHE A 231 26.00 0.77 8.01
N VAL A 232 25.51 1.89 7.48
CA VAL A 232 26.36 3.01 7.03
C VAL A 232 25.93 4.28 7.75
N THR A 233 26.84 4.87 8.51
CA THR A 233 26.61 6.06 9.33
C THR A 233 27.64 7.15 9.01
N GLY A 234 27.53 8.31 9.67
CA GLY A 234 28.47 9.43 9.51
C GLY A 234 27.93 10.62 8.72
N PHE A 235 26.63 10.62 8.38
CA PHE A 235 25.99 11.74 7.69
C PHE A 235 25.42 12.82 8.63
N VAL A 236 25.64 12.70 9.94
CA VAL A 236 25.43 13.78 10.91
C VAL A 236 26.75 14.03 11.61
N THR A 237 27.27 15.25 11.53
CA THR A 237 28.51 15.66 12.19
C THR A 237 28.26 16.85 13.11
N ALA A 238 29.30 17.31 13.83
CA ALA A 238 29.22 18.52 14.64
C ALA A 238 28.87 19.79 13.83
N GLU A 239 29.09 19.74 12.52
CA GLU A 239 28.78 20.83 11.57
C GLU A 239 27.37 20.70 10.97
N GLY A 240 26.60 19.67 11.39
CA GLY A 240 25.25 19.40 10.91
C GLY A 240 25.13 18.20 9.97
N GLU A 241 24.00 18.13 9.28
CA GLU A 241 23.66 17.06 8.32
C GLU A 241 24.50 17.16 7.05
N LYS A 242 25.08 16.03 6.62
CA LYS A 242 26.01 15.95 5.48
C LYS A 242 25.44 15.21 4.27
N GLY A 243 24.27 14.59 4.36
CA GLY A 243 23.59 13.97 3.23
C GLY A 243 22.13 13.65 3.56
N ARG A 244 21.30 13.37 2.55
CA ARG A 244 19.91 12.92 2.70
C ARG A 244 19.69 11.67 1.86
N LEU A 245 19.70 10.52 2.51
CA LEU A 245 19.69 9.25 1.80
C LEU A 245 18.30 8.95 1.22
N CYS A 246 18.24 8.38 0.03
CA CYS A 246 16.98 8.10 -0.66
C CYS A 246 16.94 6.68 -1.24
N GLY A 247 17.21 6.50 -2.53
CA GLY A 247 17.23 5.19 -3.17
C GLY A 247 18.34 4.29 -2.66
N ASN A 248 18.10 2.97 -2.64
CA ASN A 248 19.14 1.95 -2.56
C ASN A 248 18.82 0.77 -3.48
N ALA A 249 19.85 0.02 -3.86
CA ALA A 249 19.72 -1.17 -4.69
C ALA A 249 20.93 -2.09 -4.51
N VAL A 250 20.70 -3.39 -4.63
CA VAL A 250 21.79 -4.37 -4.76
C VAL A 250 22.18 -4.45 -6.22
N SER A 251 23.43 -4.07 -6.51
CA SER A 251 23.98 -4.14 -7.87
C SER A 251 24.26 -5.58 -8.31
N GLN A 252 24.44 -5.79 -9.61
CA GLN A 252 24.65 -7.14 -10.18
C GLN A 252 25.93 -7.85 -9.70
N ASN A 253 26.87 -7.14 -9.08
CA ASN A 253 28.07 -7.73 -8.49
C ASN A 253 27.94 -8.01 -6.98
N GLY A 254 26.76 -7.72 -6.41
CA GLY A 254 26.45 -7.90 -4.98
C GLY A 254 26.84 -6.73 -4.08
N SER A 255 27.36 -5.62 -4.61
CA SER A 255 27.57 -4.39 -3.84
C SER A 255 26.25 -3.66 -3.61
N LEU A 256 26.12 -2.99 -2.46
CA LEU A 256 25.00 -2.08 -2.18
C LEU A 256 25.30 -0.71 -2.78
N LEU A 257 24.34 -0.16 -3.51
CA LEU A 257 24.32 1.23 -3.97
C LEU A 257 23.26 1.98 -3.18
N PHE A 258 23.54 3.23 -2.82
CA PHE A 258 22.54 4.14 -2.27
C PHE A 258 22.81 5.58 -2.67
N SER A 259 21.75 6.38 -2.77
CA SER A 259 21.81 7.76 -3.24
C SER A 259 21.64 8.76 -2.11
N ASP A 260 22.24 9.93 -2.28
CA ASP A 260 22.02 11.15 -1.50
C ASP A 260 21.40 12.21 -2.42
N ASP A 261 20.13 12.53 -2.18
CA ASP A 261 19.35 13.41 -3.03
C ASP A 261 19.76 14.89 -2.88
N ARG A 262 20.26 15.29 -1.71
CA ARG A 262 20.66 16.66 -1.41
C ARG A 262 21.96 17.02 -2.13
N ASN A 263 22.90 16.08 -2.21
CA ASN A 263 24.22 16.32 -2.80
C ASN A 263 24.39 15.74 -4.22
N GLY A 264 23.42 14.97 -4.72
CA GLY A 264 23.50 14.35 -6.05
C GLY A 264 24.56 13.26 -6.14
N VAL A 265 24.80 12.52 -5.04
CA VAL A 265 25.86 11.50 -4.94
C VAL A 265 25.26 10.09 -4.94
N ILE A 266 25.93 9.15 -5.60
CA ILE A 266 25.67 7.72 -5.46
C ILE A 266 26.88 7.08 -4.79
N TYR A 267 26.65 6.45 -3.64
CA TYR A 267 27.65 5.71 -2.89
C TYR A 267 27.61 4.22 -3.27
N ARG A 268 28.76 3.56 -3.15
CA ARG A 268 28.88 2.10 -3.31
C ARG A 268 29.56 1.50 -2.10
N VAL A 269 28.92 0.51 -1.49
CA VAL A 269 29.49 -0.32 -0.43
C VAL A 269 29.80 -1.70 -1.03
N SER A 270 31.08 -2.08 -0.98
CA SER A 270 31.55 -3.37 -1.48
C SER A 270 32.34 -4.12 -0.43
N TYR A 271 32.12 -5.43 -0.32
CA TYR A 271 32.91 -6.32 0.52
C TYR A 271 33.99 -7.02 -0.30
N THR A 272 35.22 -7.05 0.21
CA THR A 272 36.40 -7.57 -0.51
C THR A 272 36.83 -8.97 -0.04
N GLY A 273 36.14 -9.56 0.94
CA GLY A 273 36.55 -10.78 1.64
C GLY A 273 36.17 -12.13 0.98
N SER A 274 35.59 -12.14 -0.23
CA SER A 274 35.53 -13.32 -1.09
C SER A 274 35.31 -12.90 -2.56
N LYS A 275 35.93 -13.60 -3.53
CA LYS A 275 35.91 -13.23 -4.97
C LYS A 275 34.79 -13.89 -5.77
N GLU A 276 33.94 -14.71 -5.14
CA GLU A 276 32.93 -15.46 -5.86
C GLU A 276 31.64 -14.64 -6.04
N ARG A 277 31.30 -14.40 -7.30
CA ARG A 277 30.04 -13.76 -7.69
C ARG A 277 28.96 -14.84 -7.73
N ALA A 278 28.20 -15.03 -6.64
CA ALA A 278 27.00 -15.85 -6.75
C ALA A 278 25.90 -15.08 -7.50
N LYS A 279 25.06 -15.84 -8.22
CA LYS A 279 23.93 -15.27 -8.95
C LYS A 279 22.84 -14.86 -7.95
N PRO A 280 22.18 -13.70 -8.14
CA PRO A 280 21.02 -13.34 -7.35
C PRO A 280 19.96 -14.43 -7.39
N VAL A 281 19.34 -14.70 -6.24
CA VAL A 281 18.24 -15.65 -6.12
C VAL A 281 16.94 -14.93 -6.54
N PRO A 282 16.16 -15.48 -7.49
CA PRO A 282 14.84 -14.96 -7.82
C PRO A 282 13.90 -15.02 -6.60
N VAL A 283 13.06 -13.99 -6.45
CA VAL A 283 12.04 -13.94 -5.40
C VAL A 283 10.93 -14.95 -5.71
N PRO A 284 10.57 -15.87 -4.78
CA PRO A 284 9.45 -16.79 -4.96
C PRO A 284 8.10 -16.07 -5.06
N SER A 285 7.16 -16.61 -5.83
CA SER A 285 5.80 -16.08 -5.97
C SER A 285 4.76 -16.74 -5.06
N GLU A 286 5.06 -17.90 -4.48
CA GLU A 286 4.06 -18.76 -3.82
C GLU A 286 3.28 -18.07 -2.69
N ALA A 287 3.96 -17.38 -1.77
CA ALA A 287 3.29 -16.72 -0.64
C ALA A 287 2.30 -15.65 -1.12
N MET A 288 2.71 -14.83 -2.10
CA MET A 288 1.84 -13.81 -2.66
C MET A 288 0.72 -14.43 -3.51
N GLU A 289 0.98 -15.51 -4.26
CA GLU A 289 -0.07 -16.22 -5.02
C GLU A 289 -1.14 -16.79 -4.08
N LYS A 290 -0.72 -17.37 -2.96
CA LYS A 290 -1.62 -17.85 -1.90
C LYS A 290 -2.47 -16.74 -1.32
N GLN A 291 -1.89 -15.57 -1.03
CA GLN A 291 -2.66 -14.40 -0.59
C GLN A 291 -3.63 -13.94 -1.68
N ASN A 292 -3.20 -13.91 -2.94
CA ASN A 292 -4.06 -13.51 -4.06
C ASN A 292 -5.24 -14.46 -4.26
N ALA A 293 -5.08 -15.75 -3.98
CA ALA A 293 -6.13 -16.77 -4.07
C ALA A 293 -7.08 -16.78 -2.85
N THR A 294 -6.66 -16.22 -1.72
CA THR A 294 -7.48 -16.15 -0.50
C THR A 294 -8.57 -15.09 -0.65
N SER A 295 -9.82 -15.45 -0.33
CA SER A 295 -10.92 -14.48 -0.17
C SER A 295 -10.78 -13.76 1.17
N PHE A 296 -11.06 -12.45 1.20
CA PHE A 296 -10.95 -11.65 2.42
C PHE A 296 -12.06 -11.91 3.43
N GLY A 297 -13.11 -12.64 3.04
CA GLY A 297 -14.19 -13.03 3.95
C GLY A 297 -14.88 -11.85 4.61
N VAL A 298 -14.90 -10.67 3.95
CA VAL A 298 -15.63 -9.52 4.45
C VAL A 298 -17.12 -9.88 4.38
N PRO A 299 -17.87 -9.75 5.49
CA PRO A 299 -19.31 -10.01 5.47
C PRO A 299 -19.99 -9.15 4.42
N LEU A 300 -21.07 -9.66 3.84
CA LEU A 300 -21.94 -8.85 2.97
C LEU A 300 -22.31 -7.57 3.72
N ALA A 301 -22.48 -6.45 3.02
CA ALA A 301 -22.86 -5.18 3.62
C ALA A 301 -24.06 -5.35 4.56
N MET A 302 -25.02 -6.23 4.23
CA MET A 302 -26.20 -6.56 5.04
C MET A 302 -25.93 -7.41 6.31
N GLU A 303 -24.76 -8.01 6.42
CA GLU A 303 -24.31 -8.82 7.56
C GLU A 303 -23.42 -8.03 8.53
N ARG A 304 -23.03 -6.79 8.17
CA ARG A 304 -22.14 -5.96 8.99
C ARG A 304 -22.90 -5.26 10.12
N VAL A 305 -22.23 -5.03 11.25
CA VAL A 305 -22.84 -4.44 12.45
C VAL A 305 -23.37 -3.02 12.19
N GLU A 306 -22.72 -2.26 11.32
CA GLU A 306 -23.10 -0.90 10.91
C GLU A 306 -24.39 -0.86 10.10
N SER A 307 -24.75 -1.98 9.47
CA SER A 307 -26.01 -2.15 8.71
C SER A 307 -27.15 -2.73 9.54
N SER A 308 -26.87 -3.14 10.79
CA SER A 308 -27.85 -3.77 11.66
C SER A 308 -28.89 -2.76 12.13
N ALA A 309 -30.06 -2.77 11.49
CA ALA A 309 -31.20 -1.92 11.85
C ALA A 309 -32.40 -2.75 12.31
N LYS A 310 -33.20 -2.20 13.24
CA LYS A 310 -34.50 -2.78 13.64
C LYS A 310 -35.55 -2.62 12.54
N ASP A 311 -35.47 -1.52 11.79
CA ASP A 311 -36.36 -1.21 10.69
C ASP A 311 -35.79 -1.76 9.39
N GLN A 312 -36.65 -2.38 8.57
CA GLN A 312 -36.26 -2.96 7.29
C GLN A 312 -36.79 -2.14 6.13
N LEU A 313 -35.89 -1.74 5.24
CA LEU A 313 -36.21 -1.21 3.92
C LEU A 313 -36.48 -2.39 2.98
N LYS A 314 -37.55 -2.30 2.19
CA LYS A 314 -37.81 -3.25 1.12
C LYS A 314 -37.27 -2.69 -0.19
N VAL A 315 -36.42 -3.43 -0.89
CA VAL A 315 -35.90 -3.10 -2.22
C VAL A 315 -36.36 -4.17 -3.22
N THR A 316 -36.85 -3.75 -4.39
CA THR A 316 -37.35 -4.63 -5.46
C THR A 316 -36.97 -4.10 -6.82
N SER A 317 -36.98 -4.97 -7.84
CA SER A 317 -36.98 -4.55 -9.24
C SER A 317 -38.31 -4.96 -9.88
N PRO A 318 -38.96 -4.11 -10.70
CA PRO A 318 -40.10 -4.55 -11.52
C PRO A 318 -39.68 -5.44 -12.69
N SER A 319 -38.37 -5.57 -12.96
CA SER A 319 -37.85 -6.28 -14.12
C SER A 319 -37.56 -7.76 -13.87
N PHE A 320 -37.46 -8.19 -12.61
CA PHE A 320 -37.23 -9.57 -12.20
C PHE A 320 -37.56 -9.77 -10.74
N GLU A 321 -37.90 -11.00 -10.36
CA GLU A 321 -38.19 -11.37 -8.98
C GLU A 321 -36.91 -11.69 -8.19
N ASN A 322 -36.99 -11.63 -6.86
CA ASN A 322 -35.85 -11.96 -6.00
C ASN A 322 -35.44 -13.43 -6.18
N GLY A 323 -34.17 -13.67 -6.52
CA GLY A 323 -33.61 -15.00 -6.78
C GLY A 323 -33.68 -15.46 -8.23
N GLU A 324 -34.36 -14.71 -9.11
CA GLU A 324 -34.37 -14.98 -10.54
C GLU A 324 -33.12 -14.41 -11.24
N PRO A 325 -32.67 -15.01 -12.36
CA PRO A 325 -31.59 -14.46 -13.16
C PRO A 325 -31.90 -13.04 -13.64
N ILE A 326 -30.90 -12.16 -13.58
CA ILE A 326 -30.99 -10.82 -14.16
C ILE A 326 -31.23 -10.96 -15.68
N PRO A 327 -32.30 -10.35 -16.25
CA PRO A 327 -32.59 -10.45 -17.67
C PRO A 327 -31.43 -10.00 -18.54
N ALA A 328 -31.22 -10.68 -19.67
CA ALA A 328 -30.08 -10.45 -20.57
C ALA A 328 -29.89 -8.98 -20.98
N VAL A 329 -30.98 -8.23 -21.15
CA VAL A 329 -30.94 -6.80 -21.51
C VAL A 329 -30.16 -5.93 -20.50
N TYR A 330 -30.05 -6.37 -19.25
CA TYR A 330 -29.33 -5.65 -18.19
C TYR A 330 -27.91 -6.18 -17.93
N LEU A 331 -27.50 -7.25 -18.63
CA LEU A 331 -26.16 -7.80 -18.50
C LEU A 331 -25.17 -6.95 -19.31
N GLU A 332 -23.97 -6.74 -18.76
CA GLU A 332 -22.86 -6.03 -19.42
C GLU A 332 -22.53 -6.63 -20.80
N TYR A 333 -22.59 -7.95 -20.93
CA TYR A 333 -22.29 -8.68 -22.17
C TYR A 333 -23.37 -8.63 -23.24
N PHE A 334 -24.45 -7.87 -23.01
CA PHE A 334 -25.55 -7.67 -23.96
C PHE A 334 -25.77 -6.17 -24.20
N GLN A 335 -26.79 -5.56 -23.60
CA GLN A 335 -27.07 -4.13 -23.77
C GLN A 335 -26.53 -3.28 -22.62
N GLY A 336 -26.20 -3.89 -21.48
CA GLY A 336 -25.64 -3.19 -20.32
C GLY A 336 -26.56 -2.12 -19.72
N ASN A 337 -27.87 -2.21 -19.92
CA ASN A 337 -28.81 -1.27 -19.34
C ASN A 337 -28.87 -1.44 -17.81
N SER A 338 -29.07 -0.36 -17.07
CA SER A 338 -29.41 -0.46 -15.65
C SER A 338 -30.83 -1.02 -15.49
N PHE A 339 -31.03 -1.97 -14.59
CA PHE A 339 -32.39 -2.36 -14.21
C PHE A 339 -32.99 -1.33 -13.24
N PRO A 340 -34.29 -1.04 -13.35
CA PRO A 340 -34.98 -0.20 -12.39
C PRO A 340 -34.99 -0.86 -11.00
N LEU A 341 -34.88 -0.03 -9.97
CA LEU A 341 -35.03 -0.42 -8.58
C LEU A 341 -36.08 0.46 -7.92
N GLU A 342 -36.85 -0.13 -7.04
CA GLU A 342 -37.86 0.55 -6.22
C GLU A 342 -37.64 0.16 -4.77
N TRP A 343 -37.90 1.08 -3.86
CA TRP A 343 -37.82 0.80 -2.43
C TRP A 343 -38.94 1.47 -1.64
N SER A 344 -39.26 0.88 -0.50
CA SER A 344 -40.31 1.33 0.41
C SER A 344 -39.91 1.08 1.86
N GLY A 345 -40.64 1.71 2.78
CA GLY A 345 -40.34 1.62 4.22
C GLY A 345 -39.20 2.54 4.66
N VAL A 346 -38.95 3.63 3.92
CA VAL A 346 -37.96 4.65 4.32
C VAL A 346 -38.47 5.36 5.57
N PRO A 347 -37.73 5.36 6.70
CA PRO A 347 -38.15 6.06 7.90
C PRO A 347 -38.26 7.56 7.66
N ASP A 348 -39.27 8.23 8.24
CA ASP A 348 -39.45 9.68 8.11
C ASP A 348 -38.26 10.49 8.64
N SER A 349 -37.47 9.89 9.55
CA SER A 349 -36.24 10.47 10.10
C SER A 349 -35.01 10.29 9.19
N ALA A 350 -35.12 9.56 8.09
CA ALA A 350 -34.00 9.33 7.18
C ALA A 350 -33.54 10.66 6.55
N LYS A 351 -32.23 10.89 6.54
CA LYS A 351 -31.61 12.09 5.92
C LYS A 351 -31.12 11.82 4.50
N SER A 352 -30.69 10.61 4.23
CA SER A 352 -30.20 10.13 2.94
C SER A 352 -30.26 8.60 2.89
N LEU A 353 -30.18 8.05 1.69
CA LEU A 353 -30.10 6.61 1.42
C LEU A 353 -28.78 6.26 0.73
N VAL A 354 -28.33 5.03 0.95
CA VAL A 354 -27.20 4.40 0.26
C VAL A 354 -27.66 3.05 -0.30
N LEU A 355 -27.17 2.69 -1.47
CA LEU A 355 -27.46 1.46 -2.18
C LEU A 355 -26.14 0.81 -2.60
N ILE A 356 -25.93 -0.43 -2.16
CA ILE A 356 -24.74 -1.22 -2.42
C ILE A 356 -25.17 -2.47 -3.17
N MET A 357 -24.65 -2.66 -4.39
CA MET A 357 -24.89 -3.87 -5.19
C MET A 357 -23.73 -4.84 -5.02
N GLU A 358 -23.93 -5.85 -4.19
CA GLU A 358 -22.97 -6.93 -3.94
C GLU A 358 -23.39 -8.23 -4.63
N ASP A 359 -22.44 -8.85 -5.34
CA ASP A 359 -22.55 -10.23 -5.79
C ASP A 359 -22.08 -11.15 -4.67
N ARG A 360 -23.07 -11.75 -4.01
CA ARG A 360 -22.91 -12.78 -2.98
C ARG A 360 -22.31 -14.08 -3.53
N ASP A 361 -22.56 -14.38 -4.79
CA ASP A 361 -22.17 -15.64 -5.43
C ASP A 361 -20.80 -15.55 -6.11
N ALA A 362 -20.17 -14.36 -6.06
CA ALA A 362 -18.84 -14.12 -6.56
C ALA A 362 -17.85 -15.11 -5.94
N LYS A 363 -17.09 -15.80 -6.80
CA LYS A 363 -16.10 -16.78 -6.36
C LYS A 363 -14.83 -16.08 -5.89
N ALA A 364 -14.15 -16.73 -4.94
CA ALA A 364 -12.84 -16.30 -4.46
C ALA A 364 -11.89 -15.98 -5.63
N PRO A 365 -11.04 -14.94 -5.49
CA PRO A 365 -10.71 -14.24 -4.23
C PRO A 365 -11.53 -12.97 -3.94
N ALA A 366 -12.53 -12.63 -4.75
CA ALA A 366 -13.35 -11.44 -4.58
C ALA A 366 -14.74 -11.83 -4.09
N THR A 367 -14.93 -12.01 -2.78
CA THR A 367 -16.26 -12.29 -2.21
C THR A 367 -16.50 -11.41 -0.98
N PRO A 368 -17.56 -10.56 -0.98
CA PRO A 368 -18.41 -10.23 -2.13
C PRO A 368 -17.68 -9.37 -3.17
N VAL A 369 -18.16 -9.39 -4.43
CA VAL A 369 -17.83 -8.33 -5.41
C VAL A 369 -18.85 -7.22 -5.25
N VAL A 370 -18.39 -5.99 -4.99
CA VAL A 370 -19.24 -4.81 -5.10
C VAL A 370 -19.23 -4.36 -6.56
N HIS A 371 -20.37 -4.45 -7.24
CA HIS A 371 -20.49 -4.01 -8.63
C HIS A 371 -20.59 -2.49 -8.74
N TRP A 372 -21.36 -1.87 -7.83
CA TRP A 372 -21.52 -0.42 -7.77
C TRP A 372 -22.12 0.01 -6.43
N VAL A 373 -21.89 1.29 -6.09
CA VAL A 373 -22.46 1.95 -4.91
C VAL A 373 -23.06 3.29 -5.35
N ALA A 374 -24.29 3.55 -4.91
CA ALA A 374 -24.93 4.86 -5.04
C ALA A 374 -25.23 5.40 -3.64
N TRP A 375 -24.87 6.64 -3.36
CA TRP A 375 -24.99 7.24 -2.03
C TRP A 375 -25.57 8.65 -2.11
N ASN A 376 -25.98 9.19 -0.95
CA ASN A 376 -26.65 10.48 -0.83
C ASN A 376 -27.95 10.57 -1.66
N ILE A 377 -28.66 9.44 -1.78
CA ILE A 377 -29.96 9.40 -2.47
C ILE A 377 -30.99 10.08 -1.56
N PRO A 378 -31.74 11.10 -2.04
CA PRO A 378 -32.78 11.74 -1.24
C PRO A 378 -33.84 10.74 -0.75
N PRO A 379 -34.24 10.77 0.54
CA PRO A 379 -35.19 9.81 1.12
C PRO A 379 -36.58 9.81 0.45
N ALA A 380 -36.96 10.94 -0.15
CA ALA A 380 -38.22 11.11 -0.86
C ALA A 380 -38.26 10.40 -2.22
N ILE A 381 -37.11 9.98 -2.75
CA ILE A 381 -37.04 9.20 -3.99
C ILE A 381 -37.38 7.76 -3.63
N GLY A 382 -38.37 7.17 -4.29
CA GLY A 382 -38.83 5.78 -4.06
C GLY A 382 -38.18 4.73 -4.96
N GLY A 383 -37.15 5.09 -5.73
CA GLY A 383 -36.49 4.17 -6.67
C GLY A 383 -35.47 4.83 -7.60
N LEU A 384 -34.65 4.01 -8.25
CA LEU A 384 -33.80 4.40 -9.38
C LEU A 384 -34.39 3.87 -10.68
N ARG A 385 -34.43 4.73 -11.71
CA ARG A 385 -34.84 4.34 -13.06
C ARG A 385 -33.66 4.56 -14.01
N PRO A 386 -33.47 3.68 -15.01
CA PRO A 386 -32.42 3.81 -16.01
C PRO A 386 -32.50 5.10 -16.82
#